data_AF-A0A7L9BSD4-F1
#
_entry.id   AF-A0A7L9BSD4-F1
#
_cell.length_a   1.000
_cell.length_b   1.000
_cell.length_c   1.000
_cell.angle_alpha   90.00
_cell.angle_beta   90.00
_cell.angle_gamma   90.00
#
_symmetry.space_group_name_H-M   'P 1'
#
loop_
_entity.id
_entity.type
_entity.pdbx_description
1 polymer ?
#
loop_
_entity_poly.entity_id
_entity_poly.type
_entity_poly.pdbx_seq_one_letter_code
_entity_poly.pdbx_strand_id
1 'polypeptide(L)'
;MIIFSIYTLITWWAAFRGRRRWSGLAAVVAGTSGMGLVYVVLRALGEHGFLAIPMAEMLLLPYAGLLLVVGLYIVALPRRAETPTCGRCFYDLTDHDPGDACPECGSSGSRIPAGEPIYPWRPRGLRAPCIPAHAHAPATYFNSGLPAPQVALPALTPDASPMPVPEPGPSAVRPDLAHATIPAPL
;
A
#
# COMPACT_ATOMS: atom_id res chain seq x y z
N MET A 1 4.90 -33.50 4.73
CA MET A 1 3.90 -32.47 4.36
C MET A 1 4.07 -31.18 5.15
N ILE A 2 4.12 -31.20 6.49
CA ILE A 2 4.25 -29.98 7.32
C ILE A 2 5.44 -29.08 6.92
N ILE A 3 6.60 -29.68 6.62
CA ILE A 3 7.81 -28.93 6.23
C ILE A 3 7.57 -28.05 4.99
N PHE A 4 6.86 -28.57 3.98
CA PHE A 4 6.53 -27.80 2.78
C PHE A 4 5.61 -26.61 3.09
N SER A 5 4.62 -26.80 3.98
CA SER A 5 3.73 -25.73 4.43
C SER A 5 4.46 -24.62 5.20
N ILE A 6 5.40 -24.99 6.07
CA ILE A 6 6.22 -23.98 6.78
C ILE A 6 7.10 -23.23 5.77
N TYR A 7 7.69 -23.94 4.82
CA TYR A 7 8.53 -23.36 3.77
C TYR A 7 7.77 -22.35 2.89
N THR A 8 6.55 -22.68 2.47
CA THR A 8 5.69 -21.77 1.69
C THR A 8 5.31 -20.53 2.49
N LEU A 9 4.94 -20.69 3.77
CA LEU A 9 4.62 -19.56 4.65
C LEU A 9 5.82 -18.59 4.80
N ILE A 10 7.04 -19.12 4.98
CA ILE A 10 8.25 -18.30 5.07
C ILE A 10 8.49 -17.55 3.75
N THR A 11 8.35 -18.25 2.62
CA THR A 11 8.53 -17.65 1.29
C THR A 11 7.51 -16.54 1.04
N TRP A 12 6.23 -16.78 1.34
CA TRP A 12 5.17 -15.79 1.19
C TRP A 12 5.35 -14.62 2.15
N TRP A 13 5.75 -14.86 3.40
CA TRP A 13 6.06 -13.79 4.33
C TRP A 13 7.20 -12.90 3.81
N ALA A 14 8.26 -13.50 3.28
CA ALA A 14 9.36 -12.76 2.67
C ALA A 14 8.91 -11.96 1.43
N ALA A 15 8.06 -12.55 0.57
CA ALA A 15 7.46 -11.87 -0.57
C ALA A 15 6.58 -10.68 -0.13
N PHE A 16 5.75 -10.87 0.90
CA PHE A 16 4.91 -9.82 1.51
C PHE A 16 5.74 -8.67 2.09
N ARG A 17 6.89 -8.99 2.69
CA ARG A 17 7.82 -7.98 3.21
C ARG A 17 8.51 -7.21 2.09
N GLY A 18 8.80 -7.89 0.97
CA GLY A 18 9.46 -7.36 -0.22
C GLY A 18 8.52 -6.84 -1.33
N ARG A 19 7.24 -6.60 -1.06
CA ARG A 19 6.25 -6.17 -2.08
C ARG A 19 6.73 -4.97 -2.92
N ARG A 20 6.57 -5.08 -4.25
CA ARG A 20 7.03 -4.12 -5.27
C ARG A 20 8.51 -3.71 -5.18
N ARG A 21 9.37 -4.57 -4.61
CA ARG A 21 10.82 -4.42 -4.62
C ARG A 21 11.45 -5.67 -5.22
N TRP A 22 12.64 -5.51 -5.81
CA TRP A 22 13.45 -6.63 -6.30
C TRP A 22 13.70 -7.69 -5.24
N SER A 23 13.74 -7.31 -3.96
CA SER A 23 13.86 -8.25 -2.83
C SER A 23 12.67 -9.22 -2.71
N GLY A 24 11.44 -8.78 -3.01
CA GLY A 24 10.26 -9.66 -2.97
C GLY A 24 10.28 -10.65 -4.13
N LEU A 25 10.65 -10.19 -5.32
CA LEU A 25 10.84 -11.06 -6.48
C LEU A 25 11.96 -12.09 -6.23
N ALA A 26 13.09 -11.65 -5.68
CA ALA A 26 14.18 -12.54 -5.30
C ALA A 26 13.75 -13.60 -4.29
N ALA A 27 12.88 -13.27 -3.32
CA ALA A 27 12.33 -14.24 -2.38
C ALA A 27 11.45 -15.30 -3.07
N VAL A 28 10.60 -14.91 -4.01
CA VAL A 28 9.78 -15.85 -4.80
C VAL A 28 10.66 -16.74 -5.66
N VAL A 29 11.62 -16.17 -6.39
CA VAL A 29 12.57 -16.93 -7.22
C VAL A 29 13.37 -17.92 -6.38
N ALA A 30 13.89 -17.48 -5.23
CA ALA A 30 14.61 -18.35 -4.31
C ALA A 30 13.70 -19.49 -3.80
N GLY A 31 12.46 -19.18 -3.43
CA GLY A 31 11.45 -20.15 -3.02
C GLY A 31 11.15 -21.21 -4.08
N THR A 32 10.87 -20.77 -5.30
CA THR A 32 10.58 -21.67 -6.43
C THR A 32 11.82 -22.47 -6.82
N SER A 33 13.01 -21.87 -6.79
CA SER A 33 14.28 -22.57 -7.06
C SER A 33 14.59 -23.63 -6.01
N GLY A 34 14.27 -23.38 -4.73
CA GLY A 34 14.45 -24.37 -3.67
C GLY A 34 13.56 -25.59 -3.88
N MET A 35 12.31 -25.38 -4.28
CA MET A 35 11.42 -26.48 -4.65
C MET A 35 11.91 -27.23 -5.91
N GLY A 36 12.43 -26.50 -6.90
CA GLY A 36 13.06 -27.10 -8.09
C GLY A 36 14.32 -27.92 -7.76
N LEU A 37 15.12 -27.48 -6.79
CA LEU A 37 16.28 -28.24 -6.32
C LEU A 37 15.86 -29.54 -5.65
N VAL A 38 14.83 -29.50 -4.79
CA VAL A 38 14.26 -30.71 -4.17
C VAL A 38 13.74 -31.67 -5.24
N TYR A 39 13.09 -31.17 -6.29
CA TYR A 39 12.66 -31.96 -7.43
C TYR A 39 13.83 -32.69 -8.11
N VAL A 40 14.90 -31.98 -8.45
CA VAL A 40 16.09 -32.56 -9.10
C VAL A 40 16.75 -33.61 -8.22
N VAL A 41 16.90 -33.33 -6.92
CA VAL A 41 17.48 -34.28 -5.96
C VAL A 41 16.63 -35.54 -5.85
N LEU A 42 15.30 -35.42 -5.72
CA LEU A 42 14.40 -36.57 -5.68
C LEU A 42 14.49 -37.42 -6.96
N ARG A 43 14.55 -36.78 -8.12
CA ARG A 43 14.71 -37.48 -9.41
C ARG A 43 16.03 -38.22 -9.48
N ALA A 44 17.14 -37.58 -9.10
CA ALA A 44 18.45 -38.21 -9.06
C ALA A 44 18.50 -39.40 -8.10
N LEU A 45 17.88 -39.32 -6.91
CA LEU A 45 17.76 -40.44 -5.98
C LEU A 45 16.88 -41.57 -6.54
N GLY A 46 15.83 -41.22 -7.29
CA GLY A 46 14.94 -42.17 -7.95
C GLY A 46 15.66 -43.02 -8.99
N GLU A 47 16.57 -42.43 -9.78
CA GLU A 47 17.36 -43.13 -10.79
C GLU A 47 18.29 -44.19 -10.19
N HIS A 48 18.71 -44.02 -8.93
CA HIS A 48 19.54 -44.97 -8.20
C HIS A 48 18.73 -46.07 -7.48
N GLY A 49 17.40 -46.11 -7.67
CA GLY A 49 16.52 -47.13 -7.10
C GLY A 49 16.22 -46.95 -5.60
N PHE A 50 16.66 -45.84 -4.98
CA PHE A 50 16.47 -45.64 -3.54
C PHE A 50 15.02 -45.32 -3.19
N LEU A 51 14.32 -44.50 -3.97
CA LEU A 51 12.90 -44.16 -3.78
C LEU A 51 12.28 -43.64 -5.09
N ALA A 52 11.66 -44.51 -5.89
CA ALA A 52 10.80 -44.08 -6.99
C ALA A 52 9.41 -43.74 -6.44
N ILE A 53 9.19 -42.48 -6.07
CA ILE A 53 7.85 -42.02 -5.66
C ILE A 53 7.28 -41.11 -6.77
N PRO A 54 6.73 -41.67 -7.87
CA PRO A 54 6.09 -40.88 -8.93
C PRO A 54 4.94 -40.02 -8.38
N MET A 55 4.31 -40.46 -7.28
CA MET A 55 3.34 -39.67 -6.52
C MET A 55 3.92 -38.36 -5.99
N ALA A 56 5.15 -38.35 -5.49
CA ALA A 56 5.77 -37.14 -4.94
C ALA A 56 6.02 -36.10 -6.03
N GLU A 57 6.45 -36.54 -7.22
CA GLU A 57 6.63 -35.67 -8.39
C GLU A 57 5.30 -35.02 -8.83
N MET A 58 4.21 -35.81 -8.91
CA MET A 58 2.88 -35.28 -9.24
C MET A 58 2.35 -34.28 -8.21
N LEU A 59 2.78 -34.36 -6.95
CA LEU A 59 2.42 -33.42 -5.89
C LEU A 59 3.32 -32.19 -5.86
N LEU A 60 4.62 -32.35 -6.14
CA LEU A 60 5.61 -31.29 -6.02
C LEU A 60 5.48 -30.24 -7.12
N LEU A 61 5.19 -30.68 -8.35
CA LEU A 61 5.04 -29.79 -9.50
C LEU A 61 3.90 -28.76 -9.34
N PRO A 62 2.64 -29.16 -9.04
CA PRO A 62 1.57 -28.19 -8.82
C PRO A 62 1.83 -27.32 -7.58
N TYR A 63 2.52 -27.85 -6.57
CA TYR A 63 2.89 -27.09 -5.38
C TYR A 63 3.91 -25.99 -5.68
N ALA A 64 4.93 -26.28 -6.51
CA ALA A 64 5.88 -25.29 -7.01
C ALA A 64 5.19 -24.21 -7.87
N GLY A 65 4.26 -24.63 -8.72
CA GLY A 65 3.43 -23.72 -9.52
C GLY A 65 2.58 -22.80 -8.65
N LEU A 66 1.92 -23.35 -7.62
CA LEU A 66 1.12 -22.58 -6.67
C LEU A 66 1.97 -21.58 -5.89
N LEU A 67 3.15 -21.99 -5.39
CA LEU A 67 4.11 -21.10 -4.74
C LEU A 67 4.49 -19.93 -5.65
N LEU A 68 4.80 -20.22 -6.92
CA LEU A 68 5.20 -19.21 -7.90
C LEU A 68 4.06 -18.22 -8.22
N VAL A 69 2.87 -18.74 -8.55
CA VAL A 69 1.71 -17.93 -8.94
C VAL A 69 1.25 -17.05 -7.77
N VAL A 70 1.06 -17.63 -6.59
CA VAL A 70 0.63 -16.89 -5.40
C VAL A 70 1.72 -15.92 -4.95
N GLY A 71 2.99 -16.33 -4.99
CA GLY A 71 4.13 -15.47 -4.67
C GLY A 71 4.21 -14.25 -5.59
N LEU A 72 4.06 -14.45 -6.90
CA LEU A 72 4.08 -13.37 -7.89
C LEU A 72 2.88 -12.43 -7.71
N TYR A 73 1.70 -12.99 -7.46
CA TYR A 73 0.49 -12.21 -7.12
C TYR A 73 0.73 -11.31 -5.90
N ILE A 74 1.30 -11.86 -4.82
CA ILE A 74 1.63 -11.10 -3.60
C ILE A 74 2.59 -9.95 -3.92
N VAL A 75 3.62 -10.20 -4.74
CA VAL A 75 4.60 -9.17 -5.12
C VAL A 75 3.98 -8.06 -5.96
N ALA A 76 3.00 -8.38 -6.80
CA ALA A 76 2.30 -7.45 -7.69
C ALA A 76 1.31 -6.53 -6.94
N LEU A 77 0.81 -6.95 -5.78
CA LEU A 77 -0.18 -6.20 -5.00
C LEU A 77 0.25 -4.73 -4.78
N PRO A 78 -0.67 -3.76 -4.99
CA PRO A 78 -0.42 -2.36 -4.68
C PRO A 78 -0.10 -2.14 -3.20
N ARG A 79 0.85 -1.24 -2.97
CA ARG A 79 1.29 -0.84 -1.63
C ARG A 79 0.53 0.39 -1.11
N ARG A 80 -0.17 1.10 -1.99
CA ARG A 80 -0.90 2.34 -1.66
C ARG A 80 -2.39 2.01 -1.62
N ALA A 81 -3.08 2.52 -0.61
CA ALA A 81 -4.52 2.62 -0.70
C ALA A 81 -4.84 3.75 -1.68
N GLU A 82 -5.62 3.43 -2.70
CA GLU A 82 -6.13 4.41 -3.66
C GLU A 82 -7.20 5.28 -3.00
N THR A 83 -7.87 4.75 -1.98
CA THR A 83 -8.90 5.41 -1.19
C THR A 83 -8.41 5.79 0.20
N PRO A 84 -9.01 6.81 0.84
CA PRO A 84 -8.72 7.13 2.23
C PRO A 84 -9.10 5.93 3.12
N THR A 85 -8.12 5.35 3.80
CA THR A 85 -8.32 4.14 4.62
C THR A 85 -7.98 4.37 6.08
N CYS A 86 -8.56 3.57 6.96
CA CYS A 86 -8.20 3.58 8.38
C CYS A 86 -6.75 3.08 8.55
N GLY A 87 -5.92 3.83 9.26
CA GLY A 87 -4.52 3.47 9.52
C GLY A 87 -4.33 2.33 10.53
N ARG A 88 -5.41 1.83 11.14
CA ARG A 88 -5.40 0.69 12.07
C ARG A 88 -5.88 -0.60 11.41
N CYS A 89 -7.11 -0.61 10.88
CA CYS A 89 -7.72 -1.81 10.28
C CYS A 89 -7.73 -1.81 8.74
N PHE A 90 -7.32 -0.71 8.10
CA PHE A 90 -7.37 -0.52 6.64
C PHE A 90 -8.77 -0.57 6.01
N TYR A 91 -9.81 -0.34 6.82
CA TYR A 91 -11.17 -0.16 6.30
C TYR A 91 -11.24 1.05 5.37
N ASP A 92 -12.00 0.91 4.28
CA ASP A 92 -12.23 1.99 3.33
C ASP A 92 -13.15 3.04 3.97
N LEU A 93 -12.65 4.27 4.08
CA LEU A 93 -13.38 5.39 4.65
C LEU A 93 -13.86 6.36 3.57
N THR A 94 -13.95 5.96 2.31
CA THR A 94 -14.36 6.86 1.21
C THR A 94 -15.73 7.48 1.45
N ASP A 95 -16.68 6.71 2.00
CA ASP A 95 -18.06 7.16 2.23
C ASP A 95 -18.33 7.67 3.66
N HIS A 96 -17.28 7.93 4.45
CA HIS A 96 -17.41 8.44 5.81
C HIS A 96 -16.98 9.90 5.90
N ASP A 97 -17.50 10.66 6.85
CA ASP A 97 -17.09 12.05 7.01
C ASP A 97 -15.69 12.14 7.67
N PRO A 98 -14.86 13.13 7.29
CA PRO A 98 -13.58 13.35 7.93
C PRO A 98 -13.78 13.69 9.42
N GLY A 99 -13.43 12.75 10.30
CA GLY A 99 -13.55 12.93 11.76
C GLY A 99 -14.29 11.78 12.44
N ASP A 100 -15.08 11.02 11.67
CA ASP A 100 -15.81 9.88 12.20
C ASP A 100 -14.87 8.78 12.71
N ALA A 101 -15.31 8.09 13.76
CA ALA A 101 -14.65 6.89 14.23
C ALA A 101 -14.82 5.78 13.17
N CYS A 102 -13.75 5.03 12.93
CA CYS A 102 -13.83 3.88 12.02
C CYS A 102 -14.91 2.89 12.50
N PRO A 103 -15.86 2.45 11.66
CA PRO A 103 -16.96 1.58 12.07
C PRO A 103 -16.48 0.18 12.51
N GLU A 104 -15.43 -0.34 11.88
CA GLU A 104 -14.88 -1.66 12.19
C GLU A 104 -14.10 -1.72 13.51
N CYS A 105 -13.35 -0.67 13.84
CA CYS A 105 -12.38 -0.72 14.95
C CYS A 105 -12.53 0.39 15.99
N GLY A 106 -13.47 1.31 15.80
CA GLY A 106 -13.75 2.44 16.71
C GLY A 106 -12.64 3.49 16.81
N SER A 107 -11.58 3.42 15.99
CA SER A 107 -10.49 4.40 16.10
C SER A 107 -10.90 5.75 15.52
N SER A 108 -10.83 6.81 16.33
CA SER A 108 -10.94 8.19 15.88
C SER A 108 -9.59 8.71 15.36
N GLY A 109 -9.60 9.49 14.27
CA GLY A 109 -8.43 10.27 13.83
C GLY A 109 -7.28 9.50 13.18
N SER A 110 -7.51 8.32 12.60
CA SER A 110 -6.48 7.61 11.82
C SER A 110 -6.88 7.43 10.35
N ARG A 111 -7.28 8.50 9.66
CA ARG A 111 -7.47 8.44 8.21
C ARG A 111 -6.12 8.63 7.52
N ILE A 112 -5.70 7.66 6.72
CA ILE A 112 -4.57 7.81 5.79
C ILE A 112 -5.15 8.44 4.52
N PRO A 113 -4.72 9.64 4.09
CA PRO A 113 -5.20 10.25 2.86
C PRO A 113 -4.86 9.39 1.63
N ALA A 114 -5.74 9.46 0.63
CA ALA A 114 -5.56 8.76 -0.64
C ALA A 114 -4.19 9.10 -1.26
N GLY A 115 -3.50 8.08 -1.78
CA GLY A 115 -2.20 8.25 -2.45
C GLY A 115 -1.00 8.33 -1.50
N GLU A 116 -1.18 8.41 -0.18
CA GLU A 116 -0.07 8.37 0.76
C GLU A 116 0.48 6.93 0.90
N PRO A 117 1.82 6.72 0.83
CA PRO A 117 2.39 5.39 0.97
C PRO A 117 2.15 4.81 2.36
N ILE A 118 1.43 3.69 2.43
CA ILE A 118 1.22 2.94 3.67
C ILE A 118 2.54 2.25 4.06
N TYR A 119 3.12 2.69 5.16
CA TYR A 119 4.26 2.03 5.80
C TYR A 119 3.75 1.23 7.01
N PRO A 120 3.45 -0.08 6.87
CA PRO A 120 2.88 -0.88 7.95
C PRO A 120 3.81 -1.03 9.18
N TRP A 121 5.07 -0.59 9.06
CA TRP A 121 6.10 -0.75 10.09
C TRP A 121 6.59 0.56 10.68
N ARG A 122 5.90 1.70 10.49
CA ARG A 122 6.33 2.93 11.20
C ARG A 122 6.21 2.64 12.70
N PRO A 123 7.32 2.58 13.46
CA PRO A 123 7.26 2.28 14.88
C PRO A 123 6.32 3.27 15.53
N ARG A 124 5.40 2.79 16.36
CA ARG A 124 4.32 3.59 16.96
C ARG A 124 4.87 4.81 17.75
N GLY A 125 6.15 4.77 18.15
CA GLY A 125 6.88 5.84 18.84
C GLY A 125 7.58 6.89 17.95
N LEU A 126 7.55 6.75 16.61
CA LEU A 126 8.06 7.75 15.66
C LEU A 126 6.90 8.41 14.90
N ARG A 127 5.76 8.60 15.58
CA ARG A 127 4.87 9.69 15.21
C ARG A 127 5.69 10.94 15.44
N ALA A 128 5.96 11.70 14.37
CA ALA A 128 6.38 13.08 14.55
C ALA A 128 5.40 13.68 15.57
N PRO A 129 5.87 14.35 16.64
CA PRO A 129 4.97 15.00 17.58
C PRO A 129 3.95 15.73 16.74
N CYS A 130 2.66 15.43 16.93
CA CYS A 130 1.59 16.14 16.25
C CYS A 130 1.90 17.60 16.52
N ILE A 131 2.45 18.31 15.53
CA ILE A 131 2.55 19.75 15.60
C ILE A 131 1.08 20.13 15.70
N PRO A 132 0.61 20.61 16.88
CA PRO A 132 -0.79 20.90 17.03
C PRO A 132 -1.16 21.85 15.90
N ALA A 133 -2.19 21.50 15.13
CA ALA A 133 -2.67 22.31 14.01
C ALA A 133 -3.04 23.75 14.41
N HIS A 134 -3.07 24.03 15.72
CA HIS A 134 -3.25 25.35 16.30
C HIS A 134 -1.97 26.20 16.41
N ALA A 135 -0.80 25.70 15.98
CA ALA A 135 0.42 26.50 15.91
C ALA A 135 0.53 27.37 14.65
N HIS A 136 -0.52 27.44 13.83
CA HIS A 136 -0.81 28.63 13.03
C HIS A 136 -1.56 29.62 13.91
N ALA A 137 -0.88 30.15 14.93
CA ALA A 137 -1.27 31.46 15.42
C ALA A 137 -1.21 32.40 14.20
N PRO A 138 -2.27 33.16 13.88
CA PRO A 138 -2.10 34.27 12.96
C PRO A 138 -0.94 35.08 13.52
N ALA A 139 0.04 35.40 12.69
CA ALA A 139 1.08 36.35 13.06
C ALA A 139 0.37 37.67 13.40
N THR A 140 -0.05 37.82 14.65
CA THR A 140 -0.33 39.10 15.25
C THR A 140 1.01 39.80 15.20
N TYR A 141 1.12 40.72 14.25
CA TYR A 141 2.16 41.73 14.20
C TYR A 141 2.28 42.32 15.60
N PHE A 142 3.27 41.83 16.35
CA PHE A 142 3.68 42.44 17.60
C PHE A 142 4.38 43.73 17.19
N ASN A 143 3.59 44.80 17.17
CA ASN A 143 4.04 46.17 16.97
C ASN A 143 4.76 46.64 18.25
N SER A 144 5.88 45.99 18.57
CA SER A 144 6.86 46.58 19.47
C SER A 144 7.52 47.70 18.70
N GLY A 145 7.29 48.96 19.11
CA GLY A 145 7.89 50.17 18.56
C GLY A 145 9.41 50.26 18.74
N LEU A 146 10.14 49.21 18.36
CA LEU A 146 11.57 49.25 18.12
C LEU A 146 11.79 49.76 16.70
N PRO A 147 12.66 50.76 16.49
CA PRO A 147 13.00 51.23 15.15
C PRO A 147 13.59 50.06 14.36
N ALA A 148 12.92 49.70 13.26
CA ALA A 148 13.38 48.66 12.36
C ALA A 148 14.81 49.00 11.86
N PRO A 149 15.74 48.04 11.82
CA PRO A 149 16.98 48.24 11.09
C PRO A 149 16.61 48.49 9.61
N GLN A 150 17.00 49.65 9.08
CA GLN A 150 16.82 49.99 7.68
C GLN A 150 17.71 49.10 6.83
N VAL A 151 17.23 47.90 6.53
CA VAL A 151 17.76 47.10 5.44
C VAL A 151 17.12 47.66 4.18
N ALA A 152 17.93 48.38 3.40
CA ALA A 152 17.56 48.91 2.10
C ALA A 152 17.13 47.75 1.18
N LEU A 153 15.81 47.58 1.05
CA LEU A 153 15.22 46.70 0.06
C LEU A 153 15.37 47.34 -1.33
N PRO A 154 15.90 46.62 -2.33
CA PRO A 154 15.87 47.09 -3.71
C PRO A 154 14.41 47.24 -4.15
N ALA A 155 14.11 48.35 -4.81
CA ALA A 155 12.80 48.74 -5.28
C ALA A 155 12.16 47.63 -6.13
N LEU A 156 11.13 46.97 -5.60
CA LEU A 156 10.22 46.17 -6.40
C LEU A 156 9.29 47.12 -7.17
N THR A 157 9.38 47.04 -8.49
CA THR A 157 8.46 47.67 -9.44
C THR A 157 7.05 47.09 -9.28
N PRO A 158 6.01 47.92 -9.15
CA PRO A 158 4.63 47.46 -9.09
C PRO A 158 4.09 47.30 -10.51
N ASP A 159 4.25 46.13 -11.12
CA ASP A 159 3.61 45.85 -12.41
C ASP A 159 3.27 44.37 -12.61
N ALA A 160 2.50 43.81 -11.68
CA ALA A 160 1.87 42.51 -11.86
C ALA A 160 0.35 42.70 -11.79
N SER A 161 -0.23 42.97 -12.95
CA SER A 161 -1.67 42.92 -13.16
C SER A 161 -2.22 41.57 -12.65
N PRO A 162 -3.34 41.56 -11.91
CA PRO A 162 -3.96 40.33 -11.42
C PRO A 162 -4.39 39.46 -12.61
N MET A 163 -3.85 38.24 -12.66
CA MET A 163 -4.27 37.22 -13.61
C MET A 163 -5.75 36.87 -13.38
N PRO A 164 -6.56 36.75 -14.45
CA PRO A 164 -7.97 36.40 -14.33
C PRO A 164 -8.14 35.01 -13.73
N VAL A 165 -9.02 34.92 -12.73
CA VAL A 165 -9.45 33.67 -12.11
C VAL A 165 -10.22 32.84 -13.14
N PRO A 166 -9.82 31.59 -13.43
CA PRO A 166 -10.53 30.74 -14.37
C PRO A 166 -11.92 30.40 -13.83
N GLU A 167 -12.95 30.64 -14.64
CA GLU A 167 -14.34 30.29 -14.32
C GLU A 167 -14.49 28.77 -14.13
N PRO A 168 -15.25 28.34 -13.11
CA PRO A 168 -15.57 26.92 -12.93
C PRO A 168 -16.44 26.44 -14.10
N GLY A 169 -15.86 25.56 -14.93
CA GLY A 169 -16.55 24.96 -16.06
C GLY A 169 -17.78 24.12 -15.64
N PRO A 170 -18.76 23.95 -16.55
CA PRO A 170 -20.02 23.30 -16.25
C PRO A 170 -19.82 21.86 -15.78
N SER A 171 -20.35 21.60 -14.59
CA SER A 171 -20.41 20.30 -13.92
C SER A 171 -20.99 19.25 -14.88
N ALA A 172 -20.17 18.26 -15.24
CA ALA A 172 -20.61 17.14 -16.06
C ALA A 172 -21.64 16.32 -15.27
N VAL A 173 -22.90 16.47 -15.66
CA VAL A 173 -24.02 15.64 -15.23
C VAL A 173 -23.66 14.18 -15.52
N ARG A 174 -23.51 13.37 -14.47
CA ARG A 174 -23.39 11.91 -14.57
C ARG A 174 -24.70 11.37 -15.13
N PRO A 175 -24.70 10.66 -16.27
CA PRO A 175 -25.90 9.99 -16.75
C PRO A 175 -26.28 8.87 -15.78
N ASP A 176 -27.56 8.85 -15.44
CA ASP A 176 -28.22 7.86 -14.60
C ASP A 176 -27.82 6.44 -14.98
N LEU A 177 -27.30 5.70 -13.99
CA LEU A 177 -27.16 4.25 -14.07
C LEU A 177 -28.57 3.65 -14.07
N ALA A 178 -29.09 3.37 -15.26
CA ALA A 178 -30.30 2.58 -15.44
C ALA A 178 -30.13 1.22 -14.76
N HIS A 179 -31.06 0.91 -13.85
CA HIS A 179 -31.19 -0.37 -13.17
C HIS A 179 -31.29 -1.53 -14.18
N ALA A 180 -30.23 -2.32 -14.29
CA ALA A 180 -30.29 -3.62 -14.96
C ALA A 180 -31.08 -4.62 -14.10
N THR A 181 -32.29 -4.93 -14.53
CA THR A 181 -33.15 -5.96 -13.92
C THR A 181 -32.56 -7.34 -14.24
N ILE A 182 -32.14 -8.09 -13.22
CA ILE A 182 -31.67 -9.47 -13.37
C ILE A 182 -32.90 -10.40 -13.38
N PRO A 183 -33.12 -11.22 -14.42
CA PRO A 183 -34.19 -12.21 -14.43
C PRO A 183 -33.87 -13.37 -13.48
N ALA A 184 -34.89 -13.83 -12.74
CA ALA A 184 -34.81 -14.95 -11.82
C ALA A 184 -34.60 -16.29 -12.57
N PRO A 185 -33.83 -17.23 -12.00
CA PRO A 185 -33.69 -18.57 -12.55
C PRO A 185 -34.96 -19.40 -12.31
N LEU A 186 -35.38 -20.13 -13.36
CA LEU A 186 -36.43 -21.16 -13.36
C LEU A 186 -35.97 -22.44 -12.65
#